data_AF-A0A183U0M2-F1
#
_entry.id   AF-A0A183U0M2-F1
#
_cell.length_a   1.000
_cell.length_b   1.000
_cell.length_c   1.000
_cell.angle_alpha   90.00
_cell.angle_beta   90.00
_cell.angle_gamma   90.00
#
_symmetry.space_group_name_H-M   'P 1'
#
loop_
_entity.id
_entity.type
_entity.pdbx_description
1 polymer ?
#
loop_
_entity_poly.entity_id
_entity_poly.type
_entity_poly.pdbx_seq_one_letter_code
_entity_poly.pdbx_strand_id
1 'polypeptide(L)'
;MILSVNLSLAASICLVSRIKSDETAFTLLAISMTLFSYWPILRNELIVRYPLSPLLLVILLCPPTLVMLYYRSSAILAVLHLAFHLFVILMCPWILIKMQSFKSTIHGPWDEACPDERSA
;
A
#
# COMPACT_ATOMS: atom_id res chain seq x y z
N MET A 1 5.69 6.05 4.70
CA MET A 1 6.85 5.14 4.71
C MET A 1 7.20 4.68 6.12
N ILE A 2 7.50 5.59 7.06
CA ILE A 2 7.92 5.27 8.45
C ILE A 2 6.95 4.31 9.16
N LEU A 3 5.64 4.59 9.16
CA LEU A 3 4.64 3.72 9.80
C LEU A 3 4.62 2.30 9.21
N SER A 4 4.71 2.20 7.88
CA SER A 4 4.69 0.90 7.17
C SER A 4 5.92 0.06 7.48
N VAL A 5 7.11 0.68 7.52
CA VAL A 5 8.36 0.00 7.85
C VAL A 5 8.37 -0.44 9.31
N ASN A 6 7.96 0.44 10.23
CA ASN A 6 7.93 0.13 11.67
C ASN A 6 6.95 -1.01 11.99
N LEU A 7 5.76 -0.99 11.40
CA LEU A 7 4.78 -2.06 11.59
C LEU A 7 5.27 -3.39 10.99
N SER A 8 5.90 -3.34 9.81
CA SER A 8 6.47 -4.53 9.20
C SER A 8 7.59 -5.13 10.03
N LEU A 9 8.52 -4.30 10.54
CA LEU A 9 9.60 -4.76 11.42
C LEU A 9 9.04 -5.39 12.70
N ALA A 10 8.04 -4.76 13.33
CA ALA A 10 7.39 -5.34 14.51
C ALA A 10 6.78 -6.72 14.21
N ALA A 11 6.05 -6.86 13.10
CA ALA A 11 5.47 -8.13 12.68
C ALA A 11 6.54 -9.19 12.35
N SER A 12 7.62 -8.79 11.66
CA SER A 12 8.76 -9.65 11.36
C SER A 12 9.43 -10.13 12.64
N ILE A 13 9.66 -9.26 13.63
CA ILE A 13 10.26 -9.64 14.93
C ILE A 13 9.37 -10.64 15.68
N CYS A 14 8.04 -10.44 15.69
CA CYS A 14 7.11 -11.42 16.27
C CYS A 14 7.19 -12.79 15.59
N LEU A 15 7.39 -12.83 14.27
CA LEU A 15 7.56 -14.08 13.52
C LEU A 15 8.93 -14.72 13.81
N VAL A 16 9.99 -13.92 13.78
CA VAL A 16 11.38 -14.33 14.08
C VAL A 16 11.49 -14.92 15.47
N SER A 17 10.78 -14.37 16.47
CA SER A 17 10.77 -14.91 17.83
C SER A 17 10.35 -16.38 17.92
N ARG A 18 9.70 -16.94 16.88
CA ARG A 18 9.28 -18.34 16.81
C ARG A 18 10.23 -19.21 16.00
N ILE A 19 11.20 -18.63 15.31
CA ILE A 19 12.14 -19.31 14.42
C ILE A 19 13.46 -19.51 15.17
N LYS A 20 14.09 -20.69 15.01
CA LYS A 20 15.30 -21.06 15.76
C LYS A 20 16.63 -20.71 15.08
N SER A 21 16.60 -20.26 13.83
CA SER A 21 17.80 -20.03 13.02
C SER A 21 18.04 -18.54 12.78
N ASP A 22 19.23 -18.07 13.14
CA ASP A 22 19.63 -16.66 13.03
C ASP A 22 19.70 -16.19 11.57
N GLU A 23 20.10 -17.05 10.65
CA GLU A 23 20.16 -16.75 9.21
C GLU A 23 18.76 -16.46 8.63
N THR A 24 17.78 -17.27 9.01
CA THR A 24 16.38 -17.06 8.59
C THR A 24 15.78 -15.79 9.21
N ALA A 25 16.22 -15.44 10.42
CA ALA A 25 15.80 -14.21 11.07
C ALA A 25 16.32 -12.97 10.35
N PHE A 26 17.63 -12.96 10.03
CA PHE A 26 18.26 -11.87 9.29
C PHE A 26 17.62 -11.68 7.90
N THR A 27 17.46 -12.76 7.15
CA THR A 27 16.87 -12.71 5.80
C THR A 27 15.42 -12.22 5.82
N LEU A 28 14.60 -12.66 6.79
CA LEU A 28 13.23 -12.16 6.93
C LEU A 28 13.19 -10.65 7.17
N LEU A 29 14.04 -10.15 8.08
CA LEU A 29 14.11 -8.72 8.39
C LEU A 29 14.63 -7.90 7.20
N ALA A 30 15.63 -8.40 6.47
CA ALA A 30 16.17 -7.76 5.27
C ALA A 30 15.13 -7.69 4.13
N ILE A 31 14.39 -8.78 3.90
CA ILE A 31 13.31 -8.84 2.91
C ILE A 31 12.18 -7.89 3.31
N SER A 32 11.80 -7.86 4.59
CA SER A 32 10.82 -6.93 5.15
C SER A 32 11.24 -5.48 4.87
N MET A 33 12.47 -5.09 5.20
CA MET A 33 12.96 -3.74 4.92
C MET A 33 12.93 -3.42 3.41
N THR A 34 13.35 -4.35 2.56
CA THR A 34 13.39 -4.16 1.11
C THR A 34 11.98 -3.96 0.54
N LEU A 35 11.03 -4.81 0.92
CA LEU A 35 9.65 -4.76 0.43
C LEU A 35 8.88 -3.54 0.93
N PHE A 36 9.10 -3.07 2.15
CA PHE A 36 8.31 -1.96 2.70
C PHE A 36 8.98 -0.59 2.53
N SER A 37 10.31 -0.54 2.36
CA SER A 37 11.06 0.70 2.15
C SER A 37 11.36 0.98 0.68
N TYR A 38 11.88 0.00 -0.06
CA TYR A 38 12.35 0.22 -1.45
C TYR A 38 11.25 0.06 -2.49
N TRP A 39 10.31 -0.87 -2.28
CA TRP A 39 9.17 -1.07 -3.19
C TRP A 39 8.38 0.22 -3.50
N PRO A 40 7.97 1.06 -2.53
CA PRO A 40 7.22 2.28 -2.84
C PRO A 40 8.02 3.26 -3.69
N ILE A 41 9.34 3.32 -3.51
CA ILE A 41 10.24 4.17 -4.31
C ILE A 41 10.26 3.65 -5.76
N LEU A 42 10.55 2.37 -5.93
CA LEU A 42 10.56 1.71 -7.24
C LEU A 42 9.21 1.87 -7.96
N ARG A 43 8.11 1.63 -7.25
CA ARG A 43 6.76 1.78 -7.80
C ARG A 43 6.50 3.20 -8.28
N ASN A 44 6.89 4.22 -7.52
CA ASN A 44 6.65 5.61 -7.89
C ASN A 44 7.44 5.99 -9.15
N GLU A 45 8.71 5.63 -9.23
CA GLU A 45 9.52 5.82 -10.44
C GLU A 45 8.92 5.10 -11.65
N LEU A 46 8.42 3.87 -11.45
CA LEU A 46 7.80 3.09 -12.50
C LEU A 46 6.48 3.70 -12.98
N ILE A 47 5.69 4.30 -12.10
CA ILE A 47 4.44 5.01 -12.45
C ILE A 47 4.73 6.27 -13.25
N VAL A 48 5.74 7.05 -12.84
CA VAL A 48 6.13 8.28 -13.54
C VAL A 48 6.58 7.96 -14.96
N ARG A 49 7.35 6.88 -15.15
CA ARG A 49 7.83 6.47 -16.48
C ARG A 49 6.77 5.72 -17.30
N TYR A 50 5.97 4.88 -16.65
CA TYR A 50 4.98 4.01 -17.26
C TYR A 50 3.66 4.06 -16.47
N PRO A 51 2.70 4.91 -16.86
CA PRO A 51 1.46 5.10 -16.09
C PRO A 51 0.58 3.84 -16.04
N LEU A 52 0.73 2.93 -17.01
CA LEU A 52 0.01 1.66 -17.05
C LEU A 52 0.67 0.55 -16.20
N SER A 53 1.85 0.79 -15.64
CA SER A 53 2.59 -0.22 -14.87
C SER A 53 1.82 -0.79 -13.67
N PRO A 54 1.01 -0.01 -12.90
CA PRO A 54 0.26 -0.59 -11.79
C PRO A 54 -0.84 -1.55 -12.26
N LEU A 55 -1.51 -1.23 -13.38
CA LEU A 55 -2.54 -2.07 -13.96
C LEU A 55 -1.94 -3.42 -14.40
N LEU A 56 -0.81 -3.37 -15.09
CA LEU A 56 -0.07 -4.56 -15.51
C LEU A 56 0.35 -5.41 -14.31
N LEU A 57 0.83 -4.77 -13.24
CA LEU A 57 1.25 -5.46 -12.02
C LEU A 57 0.09 -6.16 -11.33
N VAL A 58 -1.09 -5.52 -11.25
CA VAL A 58 -2.31 -6.13 -10.71
C VAL A 58 -2.77 -7.31 -11.57
N ILE A 59 -2.80 -7.18 -12.90
CA ILE A 59 -3.20 -8.25 -13.82
C ILE A 59 -2.25 -9.43 -13.73
N LEU A 60 -0.94 -9.18 -13.55
CA LEU A 60 0.06 -10.23 -13.49
C LEU A 60 0.07 -10.97 -12.15
N LEU A 61 -0.13 -10.28 -11.03
CA LEU A 61 0.01 -10.87 -9.69
C LEU A 61 -1.32 -11.36 -9.09
N CYS A 62 -2.43 -10.65 -9.29
CA CYS A 62 -3.67 -10.91 -8.57
C CYS A 62 -4.40 -12.20 -9.00
N PRO A 63 -4.49 -12.56 -10.30
CA PRO A 63 -5.14 -13.81 -10.70
C PRO A 63 -4.38 -15.05 -10.25
N PRO A 64 -3.04 -15.14 -10.42
CA PRO A 64 -2.28 -16.30 -9.95
C PRO A 64 -2.37 -16.49 -8.43
N THR A 65 -2.33 -15.42 -7.63
CA THR A 65 -2.44 -15.53 -6.17
C THR A 65 -3.81 -16.07 -5.76
N LEU A 66 -4.89 -15.60 -6.38
CA LEU A 66 -6.23 -16.07 -6.10
C LEU A 66 -6.42 -17.55 -6.47
N VAL A 67 -5.93 -17.94 -7.65
CA VAL A 67 -5.95 -19.33 -8.13
C VAL A 67 -5.18 -20.24 -7.19
N MET A 68 -3.95 -19.87 -6.84
CA MET A 68 -3.12 -20.66 -5.92
C MET A 68 -3.77 -20.79 -4.54
N LEU A 69 -4.35 -19.73 -4.01
CA LEU A 69 -4.99 -19.75 -2.70
C LEU A 69 -6.23 -20.64 -2.67
N TYR A 70 -7.03 -20.63 -3.75
CA TYR A 70 -8.20 -21.47 -3.91
C TYR A 70 -7.82 -22.96 -3.98
N TYR A 71 -6.84 -23.33 -4.80
CA TYR A 71 -6.44 -24.72 -5.00
C TYR A 71 -5.59 -25.29 -3.85
N ARG A 72 -4.73 -24.49 -3.22
CA ARG A 72 -3.77 -25.00 -2.22
C ARG A 72 -4.21 -24.88 -0.78
N SER A 73 -5.08 -23.93 -0.45
CA SER A 73 -5.41 -23.63 0.95
C SER A 73 -6.89 -23.81 1.25
N SER A 74 -7.74 -22.86 0.88
CA SER A 74 -9.19 -22.98 1.06
C SER A 74 -9.93 -21.91 0.25
N ALA A 75 -11.17 -22.23 -0.13
CA ALA A 75 -12.06 -21.27 -0.80
C ALA A 75 -12.36 -20.04 0.08
N ILE A 76 -12.45 -20.22 1.41
CA ILE A 76 -12.73 -19.13 2.36
C ILE A 76 -11.61 -18.09 2.32
N LEU A 77 -10.35 -18.54 2.35
CA LEU A 77 -9.20 -17.62 2.27
C LEU A 77 -9.14 -16.89 0.94
N ALA A 78 -9.49 -17.56 -0.17
CA ALA A 78 -9.58 -16.92 -1.48
C ALA A 78 -10.64 -15.80 -1.50
N VAL A 79 -11.83 -16.06 -0.93
CA VAL A 79 -12.90 -15.05 -0.83
C VAL A 79 -12.47 -13.88 0.05
N LEU A 80 -11.89 -14.14 1.23
CA LEU A 80 -11.38 -13.09 2.11
C LEU A 80 -10.29 -12.25 1.43
N HIS A 81 -9.38 -12.88 0.71
CA HIS A 81 -8.32 -12.21 -0.04
C HIS A 81 -8.90 -11.28 -1.12
N LEU A 82 -9.88 -11.76 -1.88
CA LEU A 82 -10.56 -10.97 -2.91
C LEU A 82 -11.32 -9.79 -2.28
N ALA A 83 -12.07 -10.04 -1.20
CA ALA A 83 -12.81 -8.99 -0.48
C ALA A 83 -11.87 -7.91 0.06
N PHE A 84 -10.72 -8.30 0.62
CA PHE A 84 -9.70 -7.36 1.09
C PHE A 84 -9.13 -6.52 -0.06
N HIS A 85 -8.83 -7.12 -1.22
CA HIS A 85 -8.34 -6.39 -2.39
C HIS A 85 -9.38 -5.37 -2.90
N LEU A 86 -10.64 -5.76 -3.02
CA LEU A 86 -11.74 -4.87 -3.39
C LEU A 86 -11.88 -3.72 -2.39
N PHE A 87 -11.77 -3.99 -1.10
CA PHE A 87 -11.80 -2.96 -0.06
C PHE A 87 -10.67 -1.95 -0.24
N VAL A 88 -9.42 -2.41 -0.40
CA VAL A 88 -8.26 -1.51 -0.55
C VAL A 88 -8.32 -0.70 -1.84
N ILE A 89 -8.74 -1.30 -2.95
CA ILE A 89 -8.72 -0.65 -4.27
C ILE A 89 -9.92 0.29 -4.47
N LEU A 90 -11.09 -0.03 -3.92
CA LEU A 90 -12.33 0.72 -4.17
C LEU A 90 -12.80 1.49 -2.93
N MET A 91 -12.93 0.80 -1.80
CA MET A 91 -13.53 1.39 -0.59
C MET A 91 -12.60 2.43 0.05
N CYS A 92 -11.31 2.11 0.21
CA CYS A 92 -10.34 3.04 0.79
C CYS A 92 -10.28 4.39 0.04
N PRO A 93 -10.04 4.45 -1.28
CA PRO A 93 -10.02 5.73 -1.97
C PRO A 93 -11.38 6.43 -1.95
N TRP A 94 -12.50 5.70 -2.02
CA TRP A 94 -13.83 6.30 -1.89
C TRP A 94 -14.02 6.99 -0.54
N ILE A 95 -13.65 6.32 0.56
CA ILE A 95 -13.68 6.90 1.91
C ILE A 95 -12.76 8.13 1.98
N LEU A 96 -11.52 8.03 1.48
CA LEU A 96 -10.56 9.13 1.52
C LEU A 96 -11.05 10.35 0.75
N ILE A 97 -11.66 10.17 -0.43
CA ILE A 97 -12.25 11.26 -1.22
C ILE A 97 -13.42 11.89 -0.47
N LYS A 98 -14.31 11.09 0.14
CA LYS A 98 -15.41 11.63 0.96
C LYS A 98 -14.90 12.40 2.17
N MET A 99 -13.82 11.93 2.80
CA MET A 99 -13.20 12.58 3.95
C MET A 99 -12.53 13.91 3.58
N GLN A 100 -12.12 14.14 2.32
CA GLN A 100 -11.59 15.44 1.91
C GLN A 100 -12.60 16.57 2.14
N SER A 101 -13.91 16.31 2.02
CA SER A 101 -14.95 17.31 2.24
C SER A 101 -15.05 17.79 3.70
N PHE A 102 -14.54 17.01 4.65
CA PHE A 102 -14.57 17.36 6.08
C PHE A 102 -13.28 18.04 6.55
N LYS A 103 -12.31 18.24 5.65
CA LYS A 103 -11.07 18.95 5.97
C LYS A 103 -11.38 20.44 6.08
N SER A 104 -11.52 20.94 7.31
CA SER A 104 -11.52 22.38 7.57
C SER A 104 -10.14 22.94 7.25
N THR A 105 -10.02 23.69 6.15
CA THR A 105 -8.78 24.40 5.82
C THR A 105 -8.68 25.62 6.71
N ILE A 106 -7.69 25.65 7.61
CA ILE A 106 -7.36 26.84 8.40
C ILE A 106 -6.59 27.76 7.46
N HIS A 107 -7.25 28.80 6.96
CA HIS A 107 -6.62 29.83 6.16
C HIS A 107 -5.79 30.73 7.08
N GLY A 108 -4.47 30.68 6.93
CA GLY A 108 -3.54 31.58 7.61
C GLY A 108 -3.32 32.87 6.81
N PRO A 109 -2.78 33.94 7.41
CA PRO A 109 -2.46 35.19 6.72
C PRO A 109 -1.32 35.07 5.69
N TRP A 110 -0.78 33.87 5.50
CA TRP A 110 0.29 33.53 4.56
C TRP A 110 -0.20 32.58 3.45
N ASP A 111 -1.51 32.28 3.40
CA ASP A 111 -2.10 31.44 2.35
C ASP A 111 -2.09 32.19 1.01
N GLU A 112 -1.86 31.49 -0.09
CA GLU A 112 -1.62 32.10 -1.41
C GLU A 112 -2.81 32.97 -1.83
N ALA A 113 -2.53 34.21 -2.24
CA ALA A 113 -3.56 35.17 -2.62
C ALA A 113 -4.41 34.62 -3.78
N CYS A 114 -5.70 34.35 -3.54
CA CYS A 114 -6.64 34.09 -4.61
C CYS A 114 -6.62 35.29 -5.57
N PRO A 115 -6.37 35.10 -6.87
CA PRO A 115 -6.45 36.20 -7.82
C PRO A 115 -7.90 36.69 -7.87
N ASP A 116 -8.12 37.96 -7.51
CA ASP A 116 -9.42 38.59 -7.64
C ASP A 116 -9.82 38.64 -9.12
N GLU A 117 -10.91 37.96 -9.49
CA GLU A 117 -11.49 37.96 -10.84
C GLU A 117 -12.06 39.33 -11.27
N ARG A 118 -11.71 40.44 -10.58
CA ARG A 118 -12.17 41.80 -10.88
C ARG A 118 -11.21 42.65 -11.71
N SER A 119 -10.11 42.07 -12.20
CA SER A 119 -9.21 42.73 -13.16
C SER A 119 -9.30 42.09 -14.55
N ALA A 120 -10.50 42.11 -15.13
CA ALA A 120 -10.75 41.85 -16.56
C ALA A 120 -11.69 42.94 -17.10
#